data_AF-A0AA96T5P1-F1
#
_entry.id   AF-A0AA96T5P1-F1
#
_cell.length_a   1.000
_cell.length_b   1.000
_cell.length_c   1.000
_cell.angle_alpha   90.00
_cell.angle_beta   90.00
_cell.angle_gamma   90.00
#
_symmetry.space_group_name_H-M   'P 1'
#
loop_
_entity.id
_entity.type
_entity.pdbx_description
1 polymer ?
#
loop_
_entity_poly.entity_id
_entity_poly.type
_entity_poly.pdbx_seq_one_letter_code
_entity_poly.pdbx_strand_id
1 'polypeptide(L)'
;MNLGRKRSQAEVVTKTENLSASQRILRKIERALISGWELRKAVLLAGTILSMPVFGLTACGKAAAETAGADTPAGAWTLVRMSYNGLTVEKEDLEDMDVSMALQLLEDGTGTMDYDGVLRELSWDETDITMDGVADAYTLADGLLTMADENMELVFARAAGNLMAAGTDGDGAGDQNGEDEGDDTTGSTDLAGRTGNSPSGKAQNAIEDNWTVVPLASSQALVPYSCTEFSMNIPQGWTVQSSPMLTGMYHAIRVFDPANPVNQVFFMLKMEPLFVSEDARTMMALYGQTFASYPVLTDPSTEGLFHIFPQLAYAIGNTSDYDSIQVPSIENFSVTEQFASSSGMSSVAVNPAVLRGTFTLDGMAGEGMFSADVVPFAMDVAGYYSAYNITVLSAAKDTFQDWEATLGKVLSSLQYTQQFVDFAMSQSNQSAATSQSLSQTASEMSDTIMSSWENRNKSQDIISQKQSDATLGYERIVDTETGSIYKIDNGFTDWYTGPRYKAVTDDQYTDEVEAVIHWK
;
A
#
# COMPACT_ATOMS: atom_id res chain seq x y z
N MET A 1 -12.72 -3.67 75.90
CA MET A 1 -12.91 -2.21 76.09
C MET A 1 -11.87 -1.49 75.26
N ASN A 2 -12.31 -0.70 74.27
CA ASN A 2 -11.84 0.61 73.80
C ASN A 2 -10.42 1.08 74.21
N LEU A 3 -9.66 1.84 73.44
CA LEU A 3 -9.67 2.48 72.12
C LEU A 3 -8.36 3.31 72.15
N GLY A 4 -7.62 3.46 71.05
CA GLY A 4 -6.38 4.24 71.14
C GLY A 4 -5.64 4.51 69.83
N ARG A 5 -6.35 5.06 68.85
CA ARG A 5 -5.82 5.58 67.58
C ARG A 5 -4.84 6.74 67.85
N LYS A 6 -3.60 6.67 67.35
CA LYS A 6 -2.82 7.86 66.96
C LYS A 6 -2.14 7.61 65.61
N ARG A 7 -2.64 8.35 64.61
CA ARG A 7 -1.93 8.69 63.37
C ARG A 7 -0.71 9.54 63.72
N SER A 8 0.45 9.28 63.11
CA SER A 8 1.47 10.31 62.91
C SER A 8 2.03 10.22 61.49
N GLN A 9 1.62 11.22 60.72
CA GLN A 9 2.33 11.93 59.65
C GLN A 9 3.16 11.11 58.64
N ALA A 10 2.62 11.12 57.42
CA ALA A 10 3.38 10.99 56.19
C ALA A 10 4.46 12.07 56.15
N GLU A 11 5.71 11.64 56.20
CA GLU A 11 6.85 12.46 55.81
C GLU A 11 7.06 12.24 54.31
N VAL A 12 6.66 13.24 53.54
CA VAL A 12 6.97 13.37 52.11
C VAL A 12 8.47 13.55 52.00
N VAL A 13 9.19 12.44 51.80
CA VAL A 13 10.56 12.50 51.30
C VAL A 13 10.46 12.55 49.78
N THR A 14 10.56 13.76 49.23
CA THR A 14 10.89 13.99 47.82
C THR A 14 12.23 13.33 47.55
N LYS A 15 12.19 12.08 47.07
CA LYS A 15 13.37 11.41 46.53
C LYS A 15 13.49 11.86 45.08
N THR A 16 14.24 12.94 44.87
CA THR A 16 14.85 13.23 43.57
C THR A 16 15.78 12.06 43.29
N GLU A 17 15.29 11.04 42.60
CA GLU A 17 16.12 9.91 42.18
C GLU A 17 17.17 10.44 41.21
N ASN A 18 18.42 10.46 41.66
CA ASN A 18 19.57 10.55 40.77
C ASN A 18 19.56 9.30 39.88
N LEU A 19 18.93 9.44 38.71
CA LEU A 19 18.98 8.47 37.63
C LEU A 19 20.45 8.14 37.33
N SER A 20 20.78 6.86 37.21
CA SER A 20 22.13 6.45 36.79
C SER A 20 22.42 7.00 35.39
N ALA A 21 23.70 7.16 35.03
CA ALA A 21 24.08 7.61 33.68
C ALA A 21 23.43 6.73 32.60
N SER A 22 23.33 5.42 32.84
CA SER A 22 22.65 4.45 31.99
C SER A 22 21.14 4.68 31.89
N GLN A 23 20.45 5.03 32.98
CA GLN A 23 19.02 5.35 32.96
C GLN A 23 18.72 6.71 32.30
N ARG A 24 19.65 7.66 32.38
CA ARG A 24 19.56 8.93 31.64
C ARG A 24 19.78 8.74 30.15
N ILE A 25 20.72 7.87 29.76
CA ILE A 25 20.95 7.46 28.37
C ILE A 25 19.75 6.65 27.83
N LEU A 26 19.22 5.71 28.61
CA LEU A 26 18.03 4.93 28.26
C LEU A 26 16.79 5.82 28.09
N ARG A 27 16.56 6.81 28.96
CA ARG A 27 15.46 7.79 28.77
C ARG A 27 15.68 8.76 27.60
N LYS A 28 16.93 8.99 27.18
CA LYS A 28 17.25 9.74 25.97
C LYS A 28 16.96 8.91 24.71
N ILE A 29 17.27 7.62 24.74
CA ILE A 29 16.96 6.65 23.66
C ILE A 29 15.46 6.37 23.56
N GLU A 30 14.78 6.24 24.71
CA GLU A 30 13.32 6.04 24.83
C GLU A 30 12.54 7.26 24.31
N ARG A 31 13.03 8.49 24.58
CA ARG A 31 12.52 9.69 23.91
C ARG A 31 12.82 9.64 22.43
N ALA A 32 14.09 9.55 22.01
CA ALA A 32 14.47 9.57 20.60
C ALA A 32 13.77 8.54 19.69
N LEU A 33 13.38 7.36 20.20
CA LEU A 33 12.72 6.30 19.40
C LEU A 33 11.18 6.44 19.32
N ILE A 34 10.50 6.70 20.44
CA ILE A 34 9.04 6.90 20.47
C ILE A 34 8.70 8.28 19.92
N SER A 35 9.50 9.28 20.29
CA SER A 35 9.42 10.64 19.77
C SER A 35 9.84 10.66 18.30
N GLY A 36 10.89 9.94 17.89
CA GLY A 36 11.31 9.90 16.48
C GLY A 36 10.27 9.37 15.50
N TRP A 37 9.49 8.34 15.87
CA TRP A 37 8.47 7.77 14.97
C TRP A 37 7.16 8.57 14.95
N GLU A 38 6.63 8.95 16.11
CA GLU A 38 5.43 9.80 16.21
C GLU A 38 5.70 11.24 15.77
N LEU A 39 6.89 11.78 16.00
CA LEU A 39 7.26 13.11 15.51
C LEU A 39 7.72 13.11 14.07
N ARG A 40 8.34 12.05 13.51
CA ARG A 40 8.50 12.00 12.04
C ARG A 40 7.14 12.00 11.36
N LYS A 41 6.16 11.24 11.87
CA LYS A 41 4.76 11.33 11.45
C LYS A 41 4.17 12.73 11.65
N ALA A 42 4.41 13.39 12.78
CA ALA A 42 3.94 14.75 13.06
C ALA A 42 4.55 15.82 12.15
N VAL A 43 5.86 15.74 11.89
CA VAL A 43 6.61 16.67 11.05
C VAL A 43 6.22 16.46 9.58
N LEU A 44 5.92 15.22 9.17
CA LEU A 44 5.32 14.91 7.86
C LEU A 44 3.87 15.41 7.74
N LEU A 45 3.06 15.27 8.80
CA LEU A 45 1.71 15.82 8.88
C LEU A 45 1.71 17.36 8.90
N ALA A 46 2.75 17.98 9.48
CA ALA A 46 2.99 19.43 9.42
C ALA A 46 3.12 19.93 7.98
N GLY A 47 3.77 19.14 7.12
CA GLY A 47 3.84 19.40 5.68
C GLY A 47 2.52 19.22 4.93
N THR A 48 1.52 18.52 5.49
CA THR A 48 0.19 18.32 4.90
C THR A 48 -0.92 19.18 5.52
N ILE A 49 -0.64 19.90 6.62
CA ILE A 49 -1.64 20.78 7.26
C ILE A 49 -1.99 21.99 6.38
N LEU A 50 -1.15 22.32 5.41
CA LEU A 50 -1.47 23.20 4.28
C LEU A 50 -2.42 22.54 3.25
N SER A 51 -3.40 21.73 3.68
CA SER A 51 -4.40 21.13 2.78
C SER A 51 -5.82 21.02 3.35
N MET A 52 -6.12 21.56 4.54
CA MET A 52 -7.48 21.53 5.11
C MET A 52 -8.03 22.93 5.40
N PRO A 53 -9.24 23.28 4.93
CA PRO A 53 -9.84 24.57 5.24
C PRO A 53 -10.35 24.60 6.69
N VAL A 54 -9.78 25.48 7.51
CA VAL A 54 -10.31 25.78 8.85
C VAL A 54 -11.59 26.61 8.71
N PHE A 55 -12.70 26.08 9.24
CA PHE A 55 -13.91 26.85 9.47
C PHE A 55 -13.68 27.82 10.64
N GLY A 56 -13.90 29.10 10.38
CA GLY A 56 -13.51 30.19 11.24
C GLY A 56 -14.11 30.19 12.65
N LEU A 57 -13.27 30.58 13.60
CA LEU A 57 -13.69 31.18 14.86
C LEU A 57 -13.43 32.68 14.79
N THR A 58 -14.51 33.43 14.61
CA THR A 58 -14.52 34.88 14.67
C THR A 58 -14.21 35.34 16.10
N ALA A 59 -12.99 35.82 16.35
CA ALA A 59 -12.70 36.66 17.52
C ALA A 59 -12.62 38.12 17.07
N CYS A 60 -13.71 38.85 17.28
CA CYS A 60 -13.79 40.30 17.09
C CYS A 60 -13.27 41.01 18.36
N GLY A 61 -12.30 41.92 18.24
CA GLY A 61 -11.96 42.83 19.34
C GLY A 61 -10.60 43.54 19.23
N LYS A 62 -10.56 44.64 18.47
CA LYS A 62 -9.46 45.63 18.43
C LYS A 62 -9.10 46.17 19.82
N ALA A 63 -7.80 46.35 20.08
CA ALA A 63 -7.26 47.58 20.66
C ALA A 63 -5.79 47.77 20.25
N ALA A 64 -5.53 48.85 19.52
CA ALA A 64 -4.19 49.29 19.15
C ALA A 64 -3.45 49.85 20.38
N ALA A 65 -2.21 49.44 20.55
CA ALA A 65 -1.22 50.18 21.32
C ALA A 65 0.09 50.20 20.50
N GLU A 66 0.39 51.36 19.91
CA GLU A 66 1.71 51.68 19.37
C GLU A 66 2.74 51.67 20.50
N THR A 67 3.79 50.86 20.37
CA THR A 67 5.13 51.14 20.90
C THR A 67 6.19 50.32 20.17
N ALA A 68 7.03 51.03 19.40
CA ALA A 68 8.44 50.79 19.10
C ALA A 68 8.90 49.39 18.64
N GLY A 69 9.13 49.29 17.32
CA GLY A 69 9.83 48.18 16.66
C GLY A 69 8.86 47.12 16.16
N ALA A 70 8.17 47.38 15.05
CA ALA A 70 7.32 46.38 14.44
C ALA A 70 8.21 45.18 14.03
N ASP A 71 8.04 44.05 14.72
CA ASP A 71 8.48 42.75 14.21
C ASP A 71 7.70 42.54 12.92
N THR A 72 8.32 42.88 11.78
CA THR A 72 7.77 42.52 10.47
C THR A 72 7.91 41.00 10.31
N PRO A 73 6.93 40.28 9.77
CA PRO A 73 7.08 38.85 9.49
C PRO A 73 8.19 38.56 8.46
N ALA A 74 8.46 39.50 7.56
CA ALA A 74 9.52 39.40 6.56
C ALA A 74 10.91 39.10 7.16
N GLY A 75 11.56 38.08 6.62
CA GLY A 75 12.95 37.66 6.85
C GLY A 75 13.06 36.17 7.16
N ALA A 76 14.25 35.77 7.63
CA ALA A 76 14.59 34.36 7.86
C ALA A 76 14.19 33.89 9.26
N TRP A 77 13.66 32.68 9.33
CA TRP A 77 13.12 32.02 10.50
C TRP A 77 13.59 30.57 10.55
N THR A 78 13.83 30.05 11.74
CA THR A 78 14.22 28.66 11.97
C THR A 78 13.32 28.06 13.03
N LEU A 79 12.87 26.83 12.82
CA LEU A 79 12.06 26.12 13.81
C LEU A 79 12.85 25.94 15.10
N VAL A 80 12.23 26.32 16.22
CA VAL A 80 12.83 26.20 17.56
C VAL A 80 11.98 25.39 18.52
N ARG A 81 10.70 25.15 18.20
CA ARG A 81 9.83 24.31 19.00
C ARG A 81 8.70 23.77 18.14
N MET A 82 8.35 22.52 18.36
CA MET A 82 7.17 21.89 17.77
C MET A 82 6.38 21.17 18.85
N SER A 83 5.06 21.31 18.84
CA SER A 83 4.15 20.48 19.63
C SER A 83 3.25 19.68 18.69
N TYR A 84 3.03 18.39 18.99
CA TYR A 84 2.07 17.55 18.28
C TYR A 84 1.36 16.60 19.25
N ASN A 85 0.03 16.57 19.24
CA ASN A 85 -0.80 15.76 20.13
C ASN A 85 -0.37 15.81 21.61
N GLY A 86 0.03 16.99 22.08
CA GLY A 86 0.47 17.24 23.45
C GLY A 86 1.93 16.85 23.78
N LEU A 87 2.69 16.38 22.79
CA LEU A 87 4.15 16.18 22.90
C LEU A 87 4.87 17.41 22.36
N THR A 88 5.66 18.07 23.20
CA THR A 88 6.48 19.24 22.81
C THR A 88 7.95 18.86 22.70
N VAL A 89 8.59 19.27 21.61
CA VAL A 89 10.01 19.11 21.31
C VAL A 89 10.62 20.49 21.13
N GLU A 90 11.72 20.73 21.84
CA GLU A 90 12.45 22.00 21.83
C GLU A 90 13.66 21.91 20.89
N LYS A 91 14.23 23.07 20.54
CA LYS A 91 15.31 23.23 19.55
C LYS A 91 16.46 22.22 19.68
N GLU A 92 16.96 22.01 20.90
CA GLU A 92 18.10 21.11 21.14
C GLU A 92 17.76 19.66 20.74
N ASP A 93 16.53 19.22 21.02
CA ASP A 93 16.05 17.89 20.66
C ASP A 93 15.72 17.81 19.15
N LEU A 94 15.25 18.90 18.52
CA LEU A 94 15.05 18.97 17.06
C LEU A 94 16.39 18.81 16.30
N GLU A 95 17.44 19.48 16.76
CA GLU A 95 18.80 19.39 16.20
C GLU A 95 19.38 17.98 16.39
N ASP A 96 19.20 17.35 17.57
CA ASP A 96 19.61 15.96 17.83
C ASP A 96 18.85 14.94 16.96
N MET A 97 17.65 15.30 16.49
CA MET A 97 16.82 14.48 15.60
C MET A 97 17.06 14.73 14.11
N ASP A 98 17.98 15.64 13.76
CA ASP A 98 18.24 16.13 12.40
C ASP A 98 16.98 16.71 11.72
N VAL A 99 16.06 17.25 12.53
CA VAL A 99 14.84 17.90 12.06
C VAL A 99 15.10 19.40 11.99
N SER A 100 15.12 19.95 10.79
CA SER A 100 15.23 21.39 10.57
C SER A 100 14.15 21.87 9.60
N MET A 101 13.61 23.05 9.91
CA MET A 101 12.76 23.81 8.99
C MET A 101 13.27 25.25 8.98
N ALA A 102 13.45 25.80 7.79
CA ALA A 102 13.78 27.19 7.59
C ALA A 102 12.66 27.86 6.78
N LEU A 103 12.19 28.99 7.27
CA LEU A 103 11.15 29.78 6.62
C LEU A 103 11.74 31.14 6.24
N GLN A 104 11.61 31.53 4.98
CA GLN A 104 12.04 32.82 4.45
C GLN A 104 10.82 33.56 3.92
N LEU A 105 10.46 34.66 4.59
CA LEU A 105 9.39 35.55 4.13
C LEU A 105 10.00 36.79 3.46
N LEU A 106 9.60 37.11 2.23
CA LEU A 106 10.04 38.28 1.49
C LEU A 106 9.01 39.42 1.61
N GLU A 107 9.48 40.67 1.60
CA GLU A 107 8.61 41.85 1.77
C GLU A 107 7.55 42.02 0.68
N ASP A 108 7.67 41.33 -0.46
CA ASP A 108 6.72 41.36 -1.57
C ASP A 108 5.53 40.40 -1.40
N GLY A 109 5.43 39.72 -0.25
CA GLY A 109 4.38 38.75 0.04
C GLY A 109 4.66 37.35 -0.52
N THR A 110 5.88 37.10 -1.01
CA THR A 110 6.33 35.74 -1.38
C THR A 110 7.31 35.20 -0.34
N GLY A 111 7.63 33.92 -0.43
CA GLY A 111 8.60 33.31 0.46
C GLY A 111 8.88 31.86 0.11
N THR A 112 9.77 31.26 0.89
CA THR A 112 10.10 29.85 0.77
C THR A 112 10.12 29.17 2.13
N MET A 113 9.74 27.90 2.15
CA MET A 113 9.94 27.01 3.28
C MET A 113 10.84 25.87 2.85
N ASP A 114 12.00 25.74 3.49
CA ASP A 114 12.86 24.58 3.39
C ASP A 114 12.49 23.62 4.52
N TYR A 115 12.05 22.43 4.14
CA TYR A 115 11.81 21.33 5.05
C TYR A 115 12.53 20.09 4.54
N ASP A 116 13.44 19.55 5.35
CA ASP A 116 14.22 18.34 5.04
C ASP A 116 14.99 18.44 3.69
N GLY A 117 15.48 19.65 3.36
CA GLY A 117 16.22 19.94 2.14
C GLY A 117 15.36 20.15 0.89
N VAL A 118 14.03 20.14 1.04
CA VAL A 118 13.08 20.44 -0.05
C VAL A 118 12.56 21.86 0.13
N LEU A 119 12.94 22.73 -0.81
CA LEU A 119 12.47 24.11 -0.88
C LEU A 119 11.08 24.17 -1.53
N ARG A 120 10.11 24.76 -0.83
CA ARG A 120 8.75 25.03 -1.35
C ARG A 120 8.49 26.53 -1.40
N GLU A 121 7.87 26.96 -2.48
CA GLU A 121 7.41 28.35 -2.64
C GLU A 121 6.09 28.56 -1.89
N LEU A 122 5.93 29.75 -1.32
CA LEU A 122 4.72 30.17 -0.63
C LEU A 122 4.42 31.64 -0.90
N SER A 123 3.19 32.05 -0.63
CA SER A 123 2.79 33.45 -0.53
C SER A 123 2.30 33.74 0.89
N TRP A 124 2.42 34.95 1.38
CA TRP A 124 1.98 35.30 2.72
C TRP A 124 1.45 36.73 2.78
N ASP A 125 0.58 36.98 3.76
CA ASP A 125 0.06 38.31 4.09
C ASP A 125 0.11 38.59 5.60
N GLU A 126 -0.61 39.61 6.08
CA GLU A 126 -0.58 40.01 7.50
C GLU A 126 -1.10 38.93 8.46
N THR A 127 -1.88 37.96 7.99
CA THR A 127 -2.55 36.96 8.84
C THR A 127 -2.20 35.54 8.49
N ASP A 128 -1.90 35.25 7.22
CA ASP A 128 -1.81 33.88 6.73
C ASP A 128 -0.54 33.63 5.90
N ILE A 129 -0.03 32.41 6.00
CA ILE A 129 0.96 31.84 5.09
C ILE A 129 0.23 30.84 4.21
N THR A 130 0.30 31.03 2.89
CA THR A 130 -0.35 30.20 1.89
C THR A 130 0.68 29.39 1.11
N MET A 131 0.57 28.07 1.15
CA MET A 131 1.39 27.13 0.39
C MET A 131 0.48 26.06 -0.19
N ASP A 132 0.75 25.65 -1.44
CA ASP A 132 -0.06 24.68 -2.19
C ASP A 132 -1.58 24.97 -2.22
N GLY A 133 -1.96 26.25 -2.08
CA GLY A 133 -3.34 26.74 -2.19
C GLY A 133 -4.12 26.77 -0.87
N VAL A 134 -3.50 26.49 0.27
CA VAL A 134 -4.13 26.57 1.59
C VAL A 134 -3.44 27.60 2.45
N ALA A 135 -4.25 28.40 3.13
CA ALA A 135 -3.83 29.49 3.99
C ALA A 135 -3.88 29.04 5.45
N ASP A 136 -2.74 29.11 6.13
CA ASP A 136 -2.61 28.85 7.56
C ASP A 136 -2.32 30.14 8.33
N ALA A 137 -3.14 30.38 9.35
CA ALA A 137 -2.98 31.55 10.20
C ALA A 137 -1.69 31.44 11.02
N TYR A 138 -0.96 32.55 11.12
CA TYR A 138 0.18 32.67 12.01
C TYR A 138 0.00 33.84 12.98
N THR A 139 0.76 33.77 14.07
CA THR A 139 0.88 34.88 15.02
C THR A 139 2.34 35.27 15.17
N LEU A 140 2.58 36.57 15.33
CA LEU A 140 3.90 37.12 15.57
C LEU A 140 3.89 37.84 16.92
N ALA A 141 4.57 37.25 17.89
CA ALA A 141 4.67 37.78 19.25
C ALA A 141 6.06 37.48 19.81
N ASP A 142 6.65 38.45 20.52
CA ASP A 142 7.94 38.30 21.20
C ASP A 142 9.09 37.81 20.28
N GLY A 143 9.12 38.25 19.02
CA GLY A 143 10.12 37.83 18.03
C GLY A 143 10.00 36.37 17.56
N LEU A 144 8.84 35.73 17.82
CA LEU A 144 8.52 34.36 17.42
C LEU A 144 7.34 34.34 16.45
N LEU A 145 7.49 33.60 15.36
CA LEU A 145 6.40 33.28 14.44
C LEU A 145 5.82 31.93 14.85
N THR A 146 4.53 31.89 15.17
CA THR A 146 3.84 30.67 15.61
C THR A 146 2.70 30.34 14.66
N MET A 147 2.70 29.12 14.14
CA MET A 147 1.60 28.53 13.38
C MET A 147 1.02 27.39 14.22
N ALA A 148 -0.30 27.37 14.45
CA ALA A 148 -0.91 26.37 15.32
C ALA A 148 -2.33 26.01 14.89
N ASP A 149 -2.67 24.72 15.02
CA ASP A 149 -4.01 24.17 14.87
C ASP A 149 -4.44 23.39 16.14
N GLU A 150 -5.51 22.59 16.05
CA GLU A 150 -6.03 21.81 17.19
C GLU A 150 -5.05 20.77 17.73
N ASN A 151 -4.11 20.28 16.91
CA ASN A 151 -3.25 19.14 17.22
C ASN A 151 -1.76 19.44 17.09
N MET A 152 -1.38 20.55 16.44
CA MET A 152 -0.01 20.90 16.11
C MET A 152 0.30 22.37 16.39
N GLU A 153 1.53 22.64 16.83
CA GLU A 153 2.07 23.99 17.01
C GLU A 153 3.51 24.01 16.50
N LEU A 154 3.84 24.94 15.60
CA LEU A 154 5.18 25.22 15.12
C LEU A 154 5.59 26.60 15.58
N VAL A 155 6.74 26.71 16.23
CA VAL A 155 7.30 28.01 16.65
C VAL A 155 8.66 28.21 16.01
N PHE A 156 8.80 29.34 15.33
CA PHE A 156 10.02 29.74 14.67
C PHE A 156 10.62 30.96 15.36
N ALA A 157 11.95 30.98 15.46
CA ALA A 157 12.71 32.15 15.88
C ALA A 157 13.48 32.74 14.70
N ARG A 158 13.79 34.03 14.75
CA ARG A 158 14.62 34.71 13.75
C ARG A 158 15.96 34.00 13.58
N ALA A 159 16.31 33.69 12.33
CA ALA A 159 17.59 33.11 11.99
C ALA A 159 18.72 34.16 12.08
N ALA A 160 19.90 33.75 12.55
CA ALA A 160 21.08 34.59 12.54
C ALA A 160 21.79 34.50 11.18
N GLY A 161 21.41 35.37 10.23
CA GLY A 161 22.10 35.53 8.93
C GLY A 161 21.20 35.24 7.71
N ASN A 162 21.44 35.97 6.61
CA ASN A 162 20.69 35.83 5.37
C ASN A 162 21.00 34.49 4.68
N LEU A 163 19.96 33.70 4.41
CA LEU A 163 20.03 32.57 3.49
C LEU A 163 20.00 33.14 2.05
N MET A 164 20.99 32.79 1.25
CA MET A 164 21.25 33.38 -0.08
C MET A 164 20.27 32.86 -1.13
N ALA A 165 19.79 33.78 -1.98
CA ALA A 165 19.02 33.51 -3.20
C ALA A 165 19.87 32.76 -4.24
N ALA A 166 19.34 31.65 -4.78
CA ALA A 166 19.84 31.05 -6.01
C ALA A 166 19.19 31.76 -7.20
N GLY A 167 20.01 32.39 -8.04
CA GLY A 167 19.61 33.31 -9.08
C GLY A 167 18.88 32.67 -10.26
N THR A 168 17.93 33.44 -10.78
CA THR A 168 17.36 33.32 -12.11
C THR A 168 18.39 33.76 -13.15
N ASP A 169 18.82 32.87 -14.04
CA ASP A 169 19.44 33.26 -15.32
C ASP A 169 18.50 32.85 -16.45
N GLY A 170 17.68 33.81 -16.88
CA GLY A 170 17.14 33.82 -18.22
C GLY A 170 18.05 34.67 -19.09
N ASP A 171 18.43 34.14 -20.26
CA ASP A 171 18.85 34.97 -21.38
C ASP A 171 18.33 34.34 -22.67
N GLY A 172 17.42 35.09 -23.31
CA GLY A 172 16.96 34.85 -24.66
C GLY A 172 17.66 35.76 -25.66
N ALA A 173 18.00 35.19 -26.82
CA ALA A 173 18.10 35.83 -28.13
C ALA A 173 18.16 34.66 -29.14
N GLY A 174 17.27 34.45 -30.10
CA GLY A 174 16.55 35.40 -30.94
C GLY A 174 17.26 35.53 -32.27
N ASP A 175 16.88 34.75 -33.29
CA ASP A 175 16.76 35.24 -34.68
C ASP A 175 15.95 34.26 -35.57
N GLN A 176 15.47 34.82 -36.66
CA GLN A 176 14.24 34.60 -37.42
C GLN A 176 14.37 33.66 -38.63
N ASN A 177 13.23 33.56 -39.33
CA ASN A 177 12.95 33.09 -40.70
C ASN A 177 12.47 31.65 -40.74
N GLY A 178 11.32 31.30 -41.32
CA GLY A 178 10.32 32.02 -42.11
C GLY A 178 9.32 30.98 -42.64
N GLU A 179 8.10 31.44 -42.94
CA GLU A 179 7.10 30.99 -43.93
C GLU A 179 7.31 29.59 -44.57
N ASP A 180 6.32 28.71 -44.70
CA ASP A 180 5.13 28.92 -45.53
C ASP A 180 4.12 27.74 -45.38
N GLU A 181 2.92 27.97 -45.90
CA GLU A 181 1.64 27.25 -45.85
C GLU A 181 1.53 25.82 -46.44
N GLY A 182 0.38 25.16 -46.16
CA GLY A 182 -0.20 24.06 -46.94
C GLY A 182 -0.78 22.94 -46.06
N ASP A 183 -2.05 22.98 -45.64
CA ASP A 183 -3.29 22.57 -46.34
C ASP A 183 -3.54 21.06 -46.44
N ASP A 184 -4.78 20.73 -46.03
CA ASP A 184 -5.64 19.55 -46.20
C ASP A 184 -5.03 18.14 -46.41
N THR A 185 -5.43 17.18 -45.59
CA THR A 185 -6.51 16.24 -45.97
C THR A 185 -6.83 15.21 -44.90
N THR A 186 -8.14 15.08 -44.71
CA THR A 186 -8.90 14.01 -44.06
C THR A 186 -8.53 12.59 -44.51
N GLY A 187 -8.56 11.64 -43.57
CA GLY A 187 -8.47 10.21 -43.86
C GLY A 187 -8.99 9.34 -42.72
N SER A 188 -10.27 9.48 -42.37
CA SER A 188 -11.01 8.44 -41.62
C SER A 188 -11.44 7.34 -42.58
N THR A 189 -11.15 6.09 -42.26
CA THR A 189 -11.91 4.95 -42.78
C THR A 189 -12.15 3.94 -41.67
N ASP A 190 -13.40 3.95 -41.20
CA ASP A 190 -14.09 2.83 -40.59
C ASP A 190 -14.02 1.57 -41.48
N LEU A 191 -13.78 0.42 -40.86
CA LEU A 191 -14.00 -0.90 -41.48
C LEU A 191 -15.12 -1.61 -40.72
N ALA A 192 -16.34 -1.28 -41.11
CA ALA A 192 -17.53 -2.07 -40.82
C ALA A 192 -17.66 -3.22 -41.83
N GLY A 193 -18.07 -4.38 -41.33
CA GLY A 193 -18.99 -5.28 -42.02
C GLY A 193 -18.40 -6.24 -43.05
N ARG A 194 -18.28 -7.52 -42.67
CA ARG A 194 -18.37 -8.62 -43.64
C ARG A 194 -19.19 -9.78 -43.09
N THR A 195 -20.50 -9.66 -43.23
CA THR A 195 -21.44 -10.80 -43.20
C THR A 195 -21.28 -11.60 -44.48
N GLY A 196 -20.68 -12.78 -44.39
CA GLY A 196 -20.65 -13.78 -45.45
C GLY A 196 -21.58 -14.94 -45.11
N ASN A 197 -22.81 -14.90 -45.62
CA ASN A 197 -23.73 -16.04 -45.58
C ASN A 197 -23.28 -17.09 -46.61
N SER A 198 -22.91 -18.28 -46.14
CA SER A 198 -22.81 -19.50 -46.95
C SER A 198 -23.88 -20.49 -46.46
N PRO A 199 -24.71 -21.08 -47.33
CA PRO A 199 -25.84 -21.89 -46.90
C PRO A 199 -25.43 -23.37 -46.73
N SER A 200 -25.08 -23.75 -45.51
CA SER A 200 -25.04 -25.18 -45.08
C SER A 200 -25.48 -25.45 -43.63
N GLY A 201 -25.97 -24.45 -42.90
CA GLY A 201 -26.18 -24.51 -41.45
C GLY A 201 -27.57 -24.93 -40.94
N LYS A 202 -28.28 -25.89 -41.57
CA LYS A 202 -29.63 -26.29 -41.07
C LYS A 202 -29.68 -27.52 -40.17
N ALA A 203 -28.60 -28.31 -40.08
CA ALA A 203 -28.52 -29.43 -39.13
C ALA A 203 -27.58 -29.15 -37.95
N GLN A 204 -26.73 -28.11 -38.06
CA GLN A 204 -25.62 -27.84 -37.13
C GLN A 204 -26.04 -27.06 -35.88
N ASN A 205 -27.11 -26.25 -35.95
CA ASN A 205 -27.61 -25.50 -34.79
C ASN A 205 -28.48 -26.34 -33.83
N ALA A 206 -28.92 -27.54 -34.23
CA ALA A 206 -29.96 -28.28 -33.50
C ALA A 206 -29.55 -28.81 -32.11
N ILE A 207 -28.24 -28.95 -31.84
CA ILE A 207 -27.73 -29.44 -30.55
C ILE A 207 -27.47 -28.27 -29.60
N GLU A 208 -26.82 -27.21 -30.10
CA GLU A 208 -26.58 -25.97 -29.36
C GLU A 208 -27.89 -25.25 -28.99
N ASP A 209 -28.96 -25.44 -29.77
CA ASP A 209 -30.31 -24.94 -29.45
C ASP A 209 -30.85 -25.45 -28.09
N ASN A 210 -30.31 -26.58 -27.58
CA ASN A 210 -30.68 -27.14 -26.28
C ASN A 210 -29.68 -26.83 -25.16
N TRP A 211 -28.67 -25.99 -25.45
CA TRP A 211 -27.63 -25.64 -24.50
C TRP A 211 -27.94 -24.36 -23.75
N THR A 212 -27.54 -24.32 -22.49
CA THR A 212 -27.42 -23.09 -21.71
C THR A 212 -25.94 -22.87 -21.42
N VAL A 213 -25.35 -21.84 -22.02
CA VAL A 213 -23.94 -21.49 -21.84
C VAL A 213 -23.84 -20.46 -20.72
N VAL A 214 -23.07 -20.78 -19.69
CA VAL A 214 -22.82 -19.95 -18.51
C VAL A 214 -21.33 -19.60 -18.50
N PRO A 215 -20.96 -18.31 -18.62
CA PRO A 215 -19.57 -17.89 -18.48
C PRO A 215 -18.99 -18.34 -17.14
N LEU A 216 -17.69 -18.66 -17.11
CA LEU A 216 -17.02 -18.92 -15.85
C LEU A 216 -17.07 -17.70 -14.94
N ALA A 217 -17.13 -17.93 -13.63
CA ALA A 217 -16.98 -16.84 -12.67
C ALA A 217 -15.63 -16.12 -12.83
N SER A 218 -14.58 -16.82 -13.28
CA SER A 218 -13.27 -16.23 -13.52
C SER A 218 -13.16 -15.43 -14.84
N SER A 219 -14.07 -15.61 -15.79
CA SER A 219 -14.08 -14.87 -17.07
C SER A 219 -14.91 -13.59 -17.03
N GLN A 220 -15.28 -13.14 -15.82
CA GLN A 220 -15.97 -11.86 -15.61
C GLN A 220 -15.16 -10.68 -16.18
N ALA A 221 -15.88 -9.71 -16.75
CA ALA A 221 -15.26 -8.48 -17.20
C ALA A 221 -14.61 -7.75 -16.02
N LEU A 222 -13.41 -7.24 -16.26
CA LEU A 222 -12.77 -6.33 -15.31
C LEU A 222 -13.32 -4.92 -15.52
N VAL A 223 -13.67 -4.26 -14.43
CA VAL A 223 -14.17 -2.88 -14.40
C VAL A 223 -13.16 -1.98 -13.70
N PRO A 224 -13.00 -0.71 -14.13
CA PRO A 224 -12.10 0.21 -13.48
C PRO A 224 -12.59 0.55 -12.07
N TYR A 225 -11.67 0.52 -11.12
CA TYR A 225 -11.80 1.00 -9.75
C TYR A 225 -10.76 2.09 -9.50
N SER A 226 -11.13 3.11 -8.73
CA SER A 226 -10.22 4.17 -8.34
C SER A 226 -10.60 4.73 -6.97
N CYS A 227 -9.58 5.11 -6.21
CA CYS A 227 -9.67 5.80 -4.93
C CYS A 227 -8.53 6.85 -4.85
N THR A 228 -8.35 7.48 -3.70
CA THR A 228 -7.31 8.51 -3.51
C THR A 228 -5.90 7.95 -3.70
N GLU A 229 -5.66 6.73 -3.22
CA GLU A 229 -4.34 6.11 -3.16
C GLU A 229 -3.94 5.42 -4.47
N PHE A 230 -4.89 4.81 -5.18
CA PHE A 230 -4.61 4.02 -6.38
C PHE A 230 -5.83 3.84 -7.29
N SER A 231 -5.56 3.34 -8.49
CA SER A 231 -6.53 2.79 -9.44
C SER A 231 -6.13 1.37 -9.85
N MET A 232 -7.11 0.56 -10.24
CA MET A 232 -6.90 -0.80 -10.77
C MET A 232 -8.15 -1.31 -11.48
N ASN A 233 -8.02 -2.41 -12.22
CA ASN A 233 -9.16 -3.12 -12.79
C ASN A 233 -9.51 -4.31 -11.89
N ILE A 234 -10.79 -4.43 -11.50
CA ILE A 234 -11.27 -5.49 -10.61
C ILE A 234 -12.38 -6.31 -11.28
N PRO A 235 -12.60 -7.58 -10.93
CA PRO A 235 -13.73 -8.32 -11.46
C PRO A 235 -15.04 -7.66 -11.03
N GLN A 236 -16.00 -7.62 -11.95
CA GLN A 236 -17.28 -6.97 -11.68
C GLN A 236 -17.96 -7.54 -10.40
N GLY A 237 -18.42 -6.66 -9.52
CA GLY A 237 -19.09 -7.04 -8.27
C GLY A 237 -18.18 -7.42 -7.12
N TRP A 238 -16.85 -7.40 -7.31
CA TRP A 238 -15.89 -7.62 -6.23
C TRP A 238 -15.76 -6.39 -5.33
N THR A 239 -15.34 -6.64 -4.08
CA THR A 239 -15.12 -5.60 -3.07
C THR A 239 -13.65 -5.26 -2.98
N VAL A 240 -13.34 -3.97 -2.86
CA VAL A 240 -11.99 -3.46 -2.57
C VAL A 240 -11.96 -2.91 -1.16
N GLN A 241 -10.95 -3.30 -0.40
CA GLN A 241 -10.58 -2.72 0.88
C GLN A 241 -9.12 -2.29 0.82
N SER A 242 -8.80 -1.14 1.38
CA SER A 242 -7.42 -0.65 1.48
C SER A 242 -7.20 0.07 2.80
N SER A 243 -5.96 0.05 3.28
CA SER A 243 -5.54 0.90 4.38
C SER A 243 -5.49 2.37 3.91
N PRO A 244 -5.60 3.36 4.81
CA PRO A 244 -5.59 4.77 4.43
C PRO A 244 -4.21 5.22 3.95
N MET A 245 -4.17 6.29 3.13
CA MET A 245 -2.94 6.93 2.63
C MET A 245 -1.85 7.11 3.70
N LEU A 246 -2.21 7.47 4.94
CA LEU A 246 -1.28 7.69 6.05
C LEU A 246 -0.40 6.47 6.40
N THR A 247 -0.80 5.27 5.96
CA THR A 247 0.01 4.05 6.14
C THR A 247 1.26 4.04 5.26
N GLY A 248 1.33 4.84 4.20
CA GLY A 248 2.52 5.01 3.36
C GLY A 248 3.09 3.68 2.88
N MET A 249 4.36 3.41 3.17
CA MET A 249 5.01 2.14 2.80
C MET A 249 4.38 0.89 3.43
N TYR A 250 3.54 1.02 4.45
CA TYR A 250 2.80 -0.10 5.05
C TYR A 250 1.42 -0.31 4.44
N HIS A 251 1.13 0.34 3.31
CA HIS A 251 -0.17 0.24 2.68
C HIS A 251 -0.50 -1.18 2.23
N ALA A 252 -1.76 -1.57 2.44
CA ALA A 252 -2.31 -2.87 2.09
C ALA A 252 -3.60 -2.71 1.28
N ILE A 253 -3.78 -3.60 0.30
CA ILE A 253 -4.95 -3.68 -0.58
C ILE A 253 -5.47 -5.11 -0.55
N ARG A 254 -6.78 -5.26 -0.45
CA ARG A 254 -7.48 -6.53 -0.63
C ARG A 254 -8.63 -6.34 -1.61
N VAL A 255 -8.63 -7.13 -2.67
CA VAL A 255 -9.69 -7.22 -3.67
C VAL A 255 -10.25 -8.62 -3.61
N PHE A 256 -11.54 -8.80 -3.31
CA PHE A 256 -12.10 -10.13 -3.07
C PHE A 256 -13.55 -10.26 -3.56
N ASP A 257 -13.93 -11.50 -3.87
CA ASP A 257 -15.32 -11.86 -4.15
C ASP A 257 -16.12 -11.88 -2.83
N PRO A 258 -17.13 -11.00 -2.65
CA PRO A 258 -17.92 -10.98 -1.43
C PRO A 258 -18.76 -12.26 -1.24
N ALA A 259 -19.07 -13.01 -2.30
CA ALA A 259 -19.76 -14.29 -2.21
C ALA A 259 -18.84 -15.46 -1.87
N ASN A 260 -17.54 -15.34 -2.22
CA ASN A 260 -16.54 -16.37 -1.96
C ASN A 260 -15.16 -15.75 -1.63
N PRO A 261 -14.93 -15.24 -0.41
CA PRO A 261 -13.77 -14.42 -0.06
C PRO A 261 -12.38 -15.07 -0.20
N VAL A 262 -12.31 -16.40 -0.39
CA VAL A 262 -11.07 -17.12 -0.73
C VAL A 262 -10.56 -16.76 -2.12
N ASN A 263 -11.46 -16.31 -3.01
CA ASN A 263 -11.14 -15.67 -4.28
C ASN A 263 -10.72 -14.23 -4.02
N GLN A 264 -9.42 -13.97 -4.06
CA GLN A 264 -8.87 -12.67 -3.68
C GLN A 264 -7.50 -12.38 -4.30
N VAL A 265 -7.21 -11.08 -4.38
CA VAL A 265 -5.88 -10.50 -4.49
C VAL A 265 -5.62 -9.73 -3.20
N PHE A 266 -4.57 -10.09 -2.46
CA PHE A 266 -4.05 -9.29 -1.36
C PHE A 266 -2.63 -8.84 -1.70
N PHE A 267 -2.37 -7.55 -1.55
CA PHE A 267 -1.08 -6.95 -1.81
C PHE A 267 -0.72 -5.96 -0.70
N MET A 268 0.44 -6.12 -0.08
CA MET A 268 0.95 -5.23 0.94
C MET A 268 2.40 -4.86 0.63
N LEU A 269 2.68 -3.55 0.64
CA LEU A 269 3.98 -3.01 0.24
C LEU A 269 5.09 -3.42 1.21
N LYS A 270 4.82 -3.29 2.52
CA LYS A 270 5.80 -3.58 3.57
C LYS A 270 5.11 -3.95 4.88
N MET A 271 5.78 -4.78 5.67
CA MET A 271 5.44 -5.07 7.06
C MET A 271 6.67 -5.29 7.92
N GLU A 272 6.71 -4.68 9.10
CA GLU A 272 7.76 -4.83 10.10
C GLU A 272 7.27 -4.34 11.49
N PRO A 273 7.94 -4.71 12.60
CA PRO A 273 9.03 -5.69 12.68
C PRO A 273 8.52 -7.14 12.71
N LEU A 274 9.24 -8.04 12.05
CA LEU A 274 9.13 -9.49 12.26
C LEU A 274 10.34 -9.92 13.09
N PHE A 275 10.14 -10.31 14.34
CA PHE A 275 11.26 -10.53 15.24
C PHE A 275 12.04 -11.80 14.93
N VAL A 276 13.37 -11.74 15.05
CA VAL A 276 14.26 -12.89 14.82
C VAL A 276 14.10 -13.98 15.89
N SER A 277 13.61 -13.61 17.08
CA SER A 277 13.43 -14.52 18.21
C SER A 277 12.42 -13.96 19.22
N GLU A 278 11.94 -14.83 20.10
CA GLU A 278 11.10 -14.44 21.23
C GLU A 278 11.83 -13.51 22.20
N ASP A 279 13.14 -13.72 22.40
CA ASP A 279 13.97 -12.84 23.24
C ASP A 279 14.04 -11.44 22.63
N ALA A 280 14.25 -11.33 21.31
CA ALA A 280 14.26 -10.05 20.59
C ALA A 280 12.92 -9.33 20.74
N ARG A 281 11.79 -10.04 20.54
CA ARG A 281 10.45 -9.49 20.76
C ARG A 281 10.24 -9.03 22.19
N THR A 282 10.60 -9.86 23.17
CA THR A 282 10.42 -9.57 24.59
C THR A 282 11.24 -8.35 25.01
N MET A 283 12.48 -8.23 24.52
CA MET A 283 13.31 -7.05 24.74
C MET A 283 12.68 -5.80 24.13
N MET A 284 12.14 -5.90 22.91
CA MET A 284 11.45 -4.79 22.26
C MET A 284 10.13 -4.40 22.94
N ALA A 285 9.40 -5.37 23.49
CA ALA A 285 8.20 -5.13 24.27
C ALA A 285 8.46 -4.32 25.56
N LEU A 286 9.70 -4.29 26.08
CA LEU A 286 10.08 -3.40 27.18
C LEU A 286 10.09 -1.92 26.76
N TYR A 287 10.30 -1.62 25.48
CA TYR A 287 10.27 -0.27 24.91
C TYR A 287 8.88 0.17 24.46
N GLY A 288 7.92 -0.77 24.31
CA GLY A 288 6.53 -0.47 23.97
C GLY A 288 5.69 -1.72 23.87
N GLN A 289 4.52 -1.75 24.52
CA GLN A 289 3.67 -2.94 24.57
C GLN A 289 3.16 -3.37 23.20
N THR A 290 3.04 -2.46 22.24
CA THR A 290 2.65 -2.77 20.85
C THR A 290 3.64 -3.74 20.18
N PHE A 291 4.93 -3.74 20.54
CA PHE A 291 5.88 -4.70 19.99
C PHE A 291 5.58 -6.15 20.40
N ALA A 292 4.86 -6.38 21.50
CA ALA A 292 4.50 -7.72 21.94
C ALA A 292 3.51 -8.43 20.99
N SER A 293 2.72 -7.68 20.21
CA SER A 293 1.77 -8.27 19.25
C SER A 293 2.40 -8.66 17.92
N TYR A 294 3.59 -8.16 17.60
CA TYR A 294 4.28 -8.51 16.36
C TYR A 294 4.84 -9.94 16.41
N PRO A 295 4.83 -10.65 15.27
CA PRO A 295 5.20 -12.06 15.24
C PRO A 295 6.71 -12.28 15.25
N VAL A 296 7.10 -13.50 15.63
CA VAL A 296 8.47 -14.00 15.52
C VAL A 296 8.58 -14.82 14.25
N LEU A 297 9.56 -14.51 13.40
CA LEU A 297 9.87 -15.22 12.17
C LEU A 297 11.18 -15.98 12.35
N THR A 298 11.09 -17.26 12.76
CA THR A 298 12.27 -18.12 12.99
C THR A 298 12.86 -18.69 11.70
N ASP A 299 12.04 -18.82 10.65
CA ASP A 299 12.48 -19.19 9.30
C ASP A 299 12.31 -17.98 8.38
N PRO A 300 13.37 -17.17 8.17
CA PRO A 300 13.29 -15.96 7.37
C PRO A 300 13.28 -16.30 5.88
N SER A 301 12.15 -16.78 5.40
CA SER A 301 11.90 -17.14 4.00
C SER A 301 10.48 -16.72 3.62
N THR A 302 10.17 -16.70 2.31
CA THR A 302 8.79 -16.51 1.86
C THR A 302 7.86 -17.56 2.48
N GLU A 303 8.29 -18.82 2.56
CA GLU A 303 7.48 -19.90 3.13
C GLU A 303 7.28 -19.71 4.63
N GLY A 304 8.35 -19.40 5.37
CA GLY A 304 8.28 -19.13 6.80
C GLY A 304 7.33 -17.98 7.14
N LEU A 305 7.29 -16.93 6.31
CA LEU A 305 6.33 -15.83 6.46
C LEU A 305 4.88 -16.33 6.34
N PHE A 306 4.57 -17.14 5.33
CA PHE A 306 3.21 -17.64 5.14
C PHE A 306 2.79 -18.68 6.19
N HIS A 307 3.74 -19.39 6.83
CA HIS A 307 3.45 -20.22 8.01
C HIS A 307 3.05 -19.39 9.25
N ILE A 308 3.52 -18.14 9.37
CA ILE A 308 3.16 -17.23 10.47
C ILE A 308 2.13 -16.16 10.06
N PHE A 309 1.51 -16.29 8.89
CA PHE A 309 0.60 -15.27 8.37
C PHE A 309 -0.61 -15.01 9.27
N PRO A 310 -1.23 -16.01 9.94
CA PRO A 310 -2.33 -15.74 10.88
C PRO A 310 -1.92 -14.82 12.04
N GLN A 311 -0.72 -14.99 12.57
CA GLN A 311 -0.17 -14.14 13.62
C GLN A 311 0.07 -12.72 13.09
N LEU A 312 0.54 -12.60 11.84
CA LEU A 312 0.71 -11.32 11.19
C LEU A 312 -0.62 -10.61 10.96
N ALA A 313 -1.62 -11.30 10.39
CA ALA A 313 -2.95 -10.78 10.16
C ALA A 313 -3.62 -10.34 11.48
N TYR A 314 -3.43 -11.11 12.56
CA TYR A 314 -3.88 -10.72 13.90
C TYR A 314 -3.20 -9.45 14.40
N ALA A 315 -1.87 -9.32 14.24
CA ALA A 315 -1.15 -8.12 14.67
C ALA A 315 -1.64 -6.86 13.92
N ILE A 316 -1.81 -6.97 12.60
CA ILE A 316 -2.31 -5.88 11.75
C ILE A 316 -3.75 -5.52 12.11
N GLY A 317 -4.63 -6.51 12.25
CA GLY A 317 -6.05 -6.30 12.55
C GLY A 317 -6.33 -5.73 13.94
N ASN A 318 -5.34 -5.65 14.84
CA ASN A 318 -5.44 -4.95 16.12
C ASN A 318 -4.83 -3.53 16.08
N THR A 319 -4.44 -3.04 14.91
CA THR A 319 -3.89 -1.70 14.70
C THR A 319 -4.93 -0.83 14.02
N SER A 320 -5.32 0.29 14.64
CA SER A 320 -6.39 1.18 14.16
C SER A 320 -6.18 1.71 12.74
N ASP A 321 -4.92 1.82 12.31
CA ASP A 321 -4.57 2.23 10.94
C ASP A 321 -5.09 1.25 9.87
N TYR A 322 -5.55 0.05 10.25
CA TYR A 322 -6.07 -0.97 9.34
C TYR A 322 -7.57 -1.27 9.54
N ASP A 323 -8.30 -0.44 10.27
CA ASP A 323 -9.75 -0.64 10.50
C ASP A 323 -10.58 -0.69 9.20
N SER A 324 -10.06 -0.12 8.11
CA SER A 324 -10.69 -0.13 6.77
C SER A 324 -10.39 -1.37 5.93
N ILE A 325 -9.52 -2.28 6.38
CA ILE A 325 -9.12 -3.47 5.64
C ILE A 325 -9.03 -4.70 6.54
N GLN A 326 -9.68 -5.78 6.12
CA GLN A 326 -9.47 -7.08 6.75
C GLN A 326 -8.32 -7.81 6.05
N VAL A 327 -7.16 -7.91 6.70
CA VAL A 327 -6.06 -8.76 6.24
C VAL A 327 -6.50 -10.24 6.29
N PRO A 328 -6.33 -11.02 5.21
CA PRO A 328 -6.78 -12.41 5.19
C PRO A 328 -5.98 -13.28 6.16
N SER A 329 -6.65 -14.11 6.95
CA SER A 329 -5.99 -15.11 7.80
C SER A 329 -5.70 -16.37 6.97
N ILE A 330 -4.47 -16.48 6.46
CA ILE A 330 -4.01 -17.65 5.68
C ILE A 330 -3.59 -18.76 6.65
N GLU A 331 -4.48 -19.68 6.95
CA GLU A 331 -4.27 -20.76 7.92
C GLU A 331 -3.87 -22.08 7.25
N ASN A 332 -3.25 -22.99 8.01
CA ASN A 332 -2.87 -24.34 7.55
C ASN A 332 -2.12 -24.33 6.20
N PHE A 333 -1.24 -23.35 6.01
CA PHE A 333 -0.51 -23.16 4.76
C PHE A 333 0.41 -24.36 4.48
N SER A 334 0.38 -24.84 3.23
CA SER A 334 1.25 -25.92 2.77
C SER A 334 1.69 -25.63 1.34
N VAL A 335 3.00 -25.63 1.12
CA VAL A 335 3.61 -25.47 -0.21
C VAL A 335 3.42 -26.75 -1.02
N THR A 336 3.00 -26.59 -2.27
CA THR A 336 2.92 -27.68 -3.27
C THR A 336 4.04 -27.58 -4.28
N GLU A 337 4.38 -26.36 -4.71
CA GLU A 337 5.49 -26.07 -5.62
C GLU A 337 6.19 -24.76 -5.22
N GLN A 338 7.49 -24.68 -5.51
CA GLN A 338 8.30 -23.50 -5.22
C GLN A 338 9.11 -23.12 -6.45
N PHE A 339 9.10 -21.83 -6.76
CA PHE A 339 9.79 -21.22 -7.90
C PHE A 339 10.74 -20.13 -7.41
N ALA A 340 11.80 -19.89 -8.16
CA ALA A 340 12.69 -18.77 -7.87
C ALA A 340 11.96 -17.45 -8.07
N SER A 341 12.12 -16.51 -7.13
CA SER A 341 11.62 -15.14 -7.32
C SER A 341 12.56 -14.35 -8.23
N SER A 342 11.99 -13.53 -9.12
CA SER A 342 12.69 -12.50 -9.89
C SER A 342 12.44 -11.09 -9.38
N SER A 343 11.95 -10.93 -8.13
CA SER A 343 11.69 -9.62 -7.52
C SER A 343 12.94 -8.73 -7.52
N GLY A 344 12.74 -7.42 -7.64
CA GLY A 344 13.83 -6.43 -7.59
C GLY A 344 14.63 -6.45 -6.28
N MET A 345 14.06 -6.99 -5.20
CA MET A 345 14.71 -7.11 -3.89
C MET A 345 15.41 -8.45 -3.67
N SER A 346 15.44 -9.33 -4.67
CA SER A 346 16.01 -10.67 -4.54
C SER A 346 17.47 -10.72 -4.10
N SER A 347 18.24 -9.66 -4.36
CA SER A 347 19.66 -9.55 -3.95
C SER A 347 19.87 -9.33 -2.45
N VAL A 348 18.86 -8.81 -1.75
CA VAL A 348 18.91 -8.50 -0.30
C VAL A 348 17.93 -9.34 0.51
N ALA A 349 16.96 -9.96 -0.14
CA ALA A 349 16.01 -10.86 0.49
C ALA A 349 16.64 -12.23 0.82
N VAL A 350 16.17 -12.85 1.89
CA VAL A 350 16.57 -14.20 2.30
C VAL A 350 15.68 -15.22 1.60
N ASN A 351 16.29 -16.03 0.72
CA ASN A 351 15.64 -17.10 -0.03
C ASN A 351 14.28 -16.70 -0.64
N PRO A 352 14.21 -15.62 -1.44
CA PRO A 352 12.96 -15.15 -2.02
C PRO A 352 12.42 -16.18 -3.01
N ALA A 353 11.13 -16.47 -2.90
CA ALA A 353 10.46 -17.45 -3.73
C ALA A 353 9.06 -17.00 -4.15
N VAL A 354 8.54 -17.65 -5.19
CA VAL A 354 7.10 -17.73 -5.43
C VAL A 354 6.65 -19.13 -5.05
N LEU A 355 5.62 -19.22 -4.22
CA LEU A 355 5.08 -20.47 -3.72
C LEU A 355 3.72 -20.69 -4.34
N ARG A 356 3.51 -21.88 -4.89
CA ARG A 356 2.16 -22.43 -5.04
C ARG A 356 1.83 -23.17 -3.76
N GLY A 357 0.66 -22.92 -3.21
CA GLY A 357 0.27 -23.53 -1.95
C GLY A 357 -1.22 -23.71 -1.77
N THR A 358 -1.56 -24.54 -0.80
CA THR A 358 -2.93 -24.70 -0.30
C THR A 358 -3.01 -24.14 1.11
N PHE A 359 -4.20 -23.70 1.49
CA PHE A 359 -4.45 -23.05 2.78
C PHE A 359 -5.93 -23.15 3.16
N THR A 360 -6.27 -22.61 4.33
CA THR A 360 -7.64 -22.39 4.78
C THR A 360 -7.87 -20.90 5.04
N LEU A 361 -9.00 -20.37 4.58
CA LEU A 361 -9.47 -19.02 4.90
C LEU A 361 -10.88 -19.12 5.46
N ASP A 362 -11.08 -18.70 6.72
CA ASP A 362 -12.39 -18.75 7.38
C ASP A 362 -13.07 -20.14 7.28
N GLY A 363 -12.26 -21.21 7.38
CA GLY A 363 -12.72 -22.60 7.26
C GLY A 363 -12.89 -23.12 5.83
N MET A 364 -12.73 -22.28 4.80
CA MET A 364 -12.80 -22.68 3.39
C MET A 364 -11.42 -23.06 2.86
N ALA A 365 -11.34 -24.18 2.14
CA ALA A 365 -10.10 -24.63 1.51
C ALA A 365 -9.77 -23.75 0.29
N GLY A 366 -8.55 -23.25 0.26
CA GLY A 366 -8.03 -22.41 -0.82
C GLY A 366 -6.77 -22.99 -1.46
N GLU A 367 -6.52 -22.52 -2.68
CA GLU A 367 -5.27 -22.71 -3.41
C GLU A 367 -4.84 -21.35 -4.00
N GLY A 368 -3.53 -21.12 -4.10
CA GLY A 368 -3.04 -19.86 -4.62
C GLY A 368 -1.55 -19.81 -4.92
N MET A 369 -1.14 -18.64 -5.39
CA MET A 369 0.24 -18.21 -5.57
C MET A 369 0.58 -17.13 -4.56
N PHE A 370 1.74 -17.28 -3.92
CA PHE A 370 2.16 -16.50 -2.76
C PHE A 370 3.59 -16.02 -2.94
N SER A 371 3.87 -14.76 -2.61
CA SER A 371 5.22 -14.22 -2.66
C SER A 371 5.43 -13.13 -1.61
N ALA A 372 6.66 -12.99 -1.16
CA ALA A 372 7.13 -11.92 -0.28
C ALA A 372 8.66 -11.92 -0.25
N ASP A 373 9.24 -10.74 -0.10
CA ASP A 373 10.68 -10.54 0.05
C ASP A 373 11.01 -10.27 1.52
N VAL A 374 11.61 -11.24 2.21
CA VAL A 374 12.00 -11.11 3.62
C VAL A 374 13.42 -10.56 3.71
N VAL A 375 13.60 -9.35 4.23
CA VAL A 375 14.88 -8.63 4.29
C VAL A 375 15.32 -8.45 5.75
N PRO A 376 16.56 -8.80 6.12
CA PRO A 376 17.06 -8.62 7.48
C PRO A 376 17.48 -7.17 7.74
N PHE A 377 17.07 -6.65 8.90
CA PHE A 377 17.51 -5.37 9.44
C PHE A 377 18.20 -5.58 10.79
N ALA A 378 19.39 -4.99 10.93
CA ALA A 378 20.12 -4.99 12.19
C ALA A 378 19.71 -3.78 13.04
N MET A 379 19.45 -4.00 14.33
CA MET A 379 19.49 -2.93 15.34
C MET A 379 20.47 -3.31 16.43
N ASP A 380 21.03 -2.29 17.09
CA ASP A 380 22.03 -2.44 18.16
C ASP A 380 21.55 -3.26 19.37
N VAL A 381 20.23 -3.40 19.55
CA VAL A 381 19.62 -4.06 20.71
C VAL A 381 18.88 -5.37 20.34
N ALA A 382 18.36 -5.50 19.12
CA ALA A 382 17.72 -6.70 18.58
C ALA A 382 17.51 -6.58 17.05
N GLY A 383 17.92 -7.58 16.26
CA GLY A 383 17.58 -7.62 14.83
C GLY A 383 16.10 -7.92 14.58
N TYR A 384 15.59 -7.50 13.42
CA TYR A 384 14.25 -7.85 12.92
C TYR A 384 14.30 -8.07 11.41
N TYR A 385 13.23 -8.63 10.85
CA TYR A 385 13.00 -8.70 9.41
C TYR A 385 11.88 -7.77 8.99
N SER A 386 11.99 -7.27 7.77
CA SER A 386 10.91 -6.57 7.07
C SER A 386 10.48 -7.46 5.91
N ALA A 387 9.18 -7.69 5.77
CA ALA A 387 8.62 -8.36 4.61
C ALA A 387 8.11 -7.30 3.62
N TYR A 388 8.57 -7.36 2.39
CA TYR A 388 8.14 -6.49 1.30
C TYR A 388 7.32 -7.27 0.28
N ASN A 389 6.51 -6.55 -0.51
CA ASN A 389 5.80 -7.08 -1.67
C ASN A 389 4.96 -8.32 -1.37
N ILE A 390 4.33 -8.33 -0.19
CA ILE A 390 3.56 -9.46 0.31
C ILE A 390 2.33 -9.61 -0.60
N THR A 391 2.32 -10.68 -1.38
CA THR A 391 1.34 -10.91 -2.44
C THR A 391 0.67 -12.25 -2.24
N VAL A 392 -0.67 -12.26 -2.31
CA VAL A 392 -1.50 -13.45 -2.33
C VAL A 392 -2.49 -13.35 -3.48
N LEU A 393 -2.37 -14.26 -4.45
CA LEU A 393 -3.41 -14.52 -5.44
C LEU A 393 -4.03 -15.87 -5.09
N SER A 394 -5.30 -15.90 -4.72
CA SER A 394 -5.93 -17.15 -4.30
C SER A 394 -7.35 -17.30 -4.80
N ALA A 395 -7.79 -18.56 -4.87
CA ALA A 395 -9.17 -18.93 -5.13
C ALA A 395 -9.55 -20.17 -4.32
N ALA A 396 -10.83 -20.54 -4.37
CA ALA A 396 -11.29 -21.80 -3.80
C ALA A 396 -10.47 -22.95 -4.38
N LYS A 397 -10.11 -23.90 -3.53
CA LYS A 397 -9.36 -25.09 -3.93
C LYS A 397 -9.98 -25.72 -5.18
N ASP A 398 -9.12 -26.20 -6.09
CA ASP A 398 -9.51 -26.85 -7.35
C ASP A 398 -10.13 -25.92 -8.41
N THR A 399 -10.35 -24.63 -8.11
CA THR A 399 -10.79 -23.60 -9.06
C THR A 399 -9.70 -22.57 -9.39
N PHE A 400 -8.57 -22.59 -8.68
CA PHE A 400 -7.50 -21.60 -8.85
C PHE A 400 -6.95 -21.54 -10.27
N GLN A 401 -6.87 -22.66 -10.99
CA GLN A 401 -6.44 -22.67 -12.39
C GLN A 401 -7.34 -21.79 -13.28
N ASP A 402 -8.64 -21.78 -13.03
CA ASP A 402 -9.58 -20.96 -13.81
C ASP A 402 -9.40 -19.46 -13.46
N TRP A 403 -8.94 -19.14 -12.25
CA TRP A 403 -8.82 -17.78 -11.71
C TRP A 403 -7.45 -17.13 -11.88
N GLU A 404 -6.38 -17.90 -11.97
CA GLU A 404 -4.99 -17.41 -11.90
C GLU A 404 -4.74 -16.23 -12.85
N ALA A 405 -5.07 -16.40 -14.13
CA ALA A 405 -4.86 -15.36 -15.14
C ALA A 405 -5.66 -14.09 -14.86
N THR A 406 -6.89 -14.21 -14.36
CA THR A 406 -7.74 -13.08 -13.99
C THR A 406 -7.17 -12.35 -12.78
N LEU A 407 -6.74 -13.08 -11.74
CA LEU A 407 -6.13 -12.50 -10.54
C LEU A 407 -4.80 -11.79 -10.85
N GLY A 408 -3.98 -12.35 -11.75
CA GLY A 408 -2.77 -11.71 -12.25
C GLY A 408 -3.08 -10.39 -12.99
N LYS A 409 -4.10 -10.37 -13.86
CA LYS A 409 -4.56 -9.14 -14.54
C LYS A 409 -5.03 -8.07 -13.55
N VAL A 410 -5.71 -8.48 -12.48
CA VAL A 410 -6.14 -7.56 -11.41
C VAL A 410 -4.91 -6.92 -10.74
N LEU A 411 -3.94 -7.72 -10.30
CA LEU A 411 -2.73 -7.21 -9.65
C LEU A 411 -1.87 -6.32 -10.57
N SER A 412 -1.60 -6.78 -11.79
CA SER A 412 -0.78 -6.03 -12.77
C SER A 412 -1.38 -4.70 -13.20
N SER A 413 -2.70 -4.53 -13.07
CA SER A 413 -3.39 -3.27 -13.38
C SER A 413 -3.29 -2.21 -12.27
N LEU A 414 -2.71 -2.55 -11.11
CA LEU A 414 -2.56 -1.62 -9.98
C LEU A 414 -1.65 -0.44 -10.35
N GLN A 415 -2.17 0.77 -10.16
CA GLN A 415 -1.46 2.01 -10.36
C GLN A 415 -1.69 2.93 -9.16
N TYR A 416 -0.67 3.12 -8.32
CA TYR A 416 -0.67 4.11 -7.26
C TYR A 416 -0.67 5.54 -7.82
N THR A 417 -1.34 6.46 -7.13
CA THR A 417 -1.32 7.88 -7.47
C THR A 417 0.02 8.49 -7.09
N GLN A 418 0.45 9.54 -7.81
CA GLN A 418 1.70 10.24 -7.50
C GLN A 418 1.68 10.80 -6.08
N GLN A 419 0.53 11.29 -5.62
CA GLN A 419 0.36 11.78 -4.25
C GLN A 419 0.66 10.70 -3.21
N PHE A 420 0.13 9.48 -3.39
CA PHE A 420 0.41 8.38 -2.49
C PHE A 420 1.90 7.99 -2.54
N VAL A 421 2.47 7.91 -3.74
CA VAL A 421 3.89 7.61 -3.94
C VAL A 421 4.77 8.60 -3.20
N ASP A 422 4.54 9.90 -3.39
CA ASP A 422 5.32 10.96 -2.76
C ASP A 422 5.22 10.87 -1.23
N PHE A 423 4.01 10.62 -0.71
CA PHE A 423 3.79 10.42 0.72
C PHE A 423 4.51 9.17 1.24
N ALA A 424 4.35 8.01 0.60
CA ALA A 424 5.00 6.77 1.01
C ALA A 424 6.53 6.91 1.01
N MET A 425 7.08 7.57 -0.02
CA MET A 425 8.52 7.82 -0.13
C MET A 425 9.05 8.79 0.90
N SER A 426 8.27 9.83 1.26
CA SER A 426 8.66 10.77 2.32
C SER A 426 8.80 10.11 3.70
N GLN A 427 8.12 8.98 3.94
CA GLN A 427 8.24 8.21 5.19
C GLN A 427 9.37 7.16 5.15
N SER A 428 9.97 6.91 4.00
CA SER A 428 10.95 5.84 3.81
C SER A 428 12.37 6.35 3.96
N ASN A 429 13.19 5.70 4.81
CA ASN A 429 14.63 5.97 4.89
C ASN A 429 15.42 5.49 3.65
N GLN A 430 14.76 4.94 2.63
CA GLN A 430 15.39 4.50 1.38
C GLN A 430 15.34 5.65 0.37
N SER A 431 16.51 6.07 -0.15
CA SER A 431 16.66 7.19 -1.09
C SER A 431 15.67 7.15 -2.27
N ALA A 432 15.36 8.32 -2.81
CA ALA A 432 14.40 8.67 -3.87
C ALA A 432 14.40 7.87 -5.21
N ALA A 433 15.08 6.72 -5.32
CA ALA A 433 15.08 5.85 -6.50
C ALA A 433 13.83 4.94 -6.63
N THR A 434 12.87 5.01 -5.70
CA THR A 434 11.75 4.04 -5.55
C THR A 434 10.38 4.66 -5.88
N SER A 435 10.26 5.96 -6.20
CA SER A 435 8.95 6.58 -6.43
C SER A 435 8.19 6.01 -7.64
N GLN A 436 8.86 5.80 -8.78
CA GLN A 436 8.26 5.11 -9.93
C GLN A 436 8.12 3.59 -9.74
N SER A 437 8.71 3.01 -8.68
CA SER A 437 8.80 1.56 -8.54
C SER A 437 7.58 0.93 -7.90
N LEU A 438 6.76 1.62 -7.08
CA LEU A 438 5.69 0.93 -6.32
C LEU A 438 4.63 0.25 -7.22
N SER A 439 4.12 0.96 -8.24
CA SER A 439 3.19 0.37 -9.22
C SER A 439 3.91 -0.66 -10.11
N GLN A 440 5.16 -0.39 -10.49
CA GLN A 440 5.97 -1.32 -11.27
C GLN A 440 6.20 -2.63 -10.50
N THR A 441 6.38 -2.56 -9.18
CA THR A 441 6.54 -3.72 -8.32
C THR A 441 5.30 -4.61 -8.35
N ALA A 442 4.08 -4.06 -8.34
CA ALA A 442 2.88 -4.87 -8.48
C ALA A 442 2.81 -5.58 -9.84
N SER A 443 3.18 -4.89 -10.93
CA SER A 443 3.29 -5.50 -12.26
C SER A 443 4.39 -6.57 -12.32
N GLU A 444 5.59 -6.30 -11.78
CA GLU A 444 6.71 -7.26 -11.69
C GLU A 444 6.34 -8.51 -10.88
N MET A 445 5.61 -8.32 -9.77
CA MET A 445 5.13 -9.43 -8.95
C MET A 445 4.10 -10.27 -9.72
N SER A 446 3.18 -9.63 -10.45
CA SER A 446 2.27 -10.34 -11.35
C SER A 446 3.04 -11.12 -12.42
N ASP A 447 4.03 -10.52 -13.09
CA ASP A 447 4.84 -11.18 -14.11
C ASP A 447 5.65 -12.36 -13.55
N THR A 448 6.21 -12.20 -12.35
CA THR A 448 6.94 -13.26 -11.65
C THR A 448 6.01 -14.43 -11.28
N ILE A 449 4.78 -14.13 -10.83
CA ILE A 449 3.78 -15.16 -10.51
C ILE A 449 3.28 -15.86 -11.77
N MET A 450 2.95 -15.12 -12.83
CA MET A 450 2.48 -15.68 -14.10
C MET A 450 3.55 -16.59 -14.73
N SER A 451 4.81 -16.15 -14.77
CA SER A 451 5.91 -16.97 -15.29
C SER A 451 6.15 -18.22 -14.43
N SER A 452 5.99 -18.13 -13.11
CA SER A 452 6.05 -19.29 -12.22
C SER A 452 4.90 -20.27 -12.50
N TRP A 453 3.69 -19.75 -12.72
CA TRP A 453 2.52 -20.53 -13.08
C TRP A 453 2.67 -21.22 -14.44
N GLU A 454 3.23 -20.57 -15.44
CA GLU A 454 3.50 -21.17 -16.75
C GLU A 454 4.51 -22.34 -16.67
N ASN A 455 5.46 -22.28 -15.74
CA ASN A 455 6.50 -23.29 -15.53
C ASN A 455 6.14 -24.38 -14.51
N ARG A 456 4.89 -24.39 -14.01
CA ARG A 456 4.42 -25.36 -13.01
C ARG A 456 4.36 -26.80 -13.51
N ASN A 457 4.30 -27.74 -12.58
CA ASN A 457 4.09 -29.15 -12.89
C ASN A 457 2.64 -29.46 -13.25
N LYS A 458 2.37 -29.46 -14.56
CA LYS A 458 1.07 -29.76 -15.17
C LYS A 458 0.49 -31.15 -14.84
N SER A 459 1.31 -32.13 -14.45
CA SER A 459 0.83 -33.50 -14.22
C SER A 459 -0.15 -33.57 -13.03
N GLN A 460 0.13 -32.81 -11.96
CA GLN A 460 -0.77 -32.76 -10.80
C GLN A 460 -2.04 -31.97 -11.12
N ASP A 461 -1.94 -30.95 -11.97
CA ASP A 461 -3.08 -30.15 -12.40
C ASP A 461 -4.08 -30.97 -13.20
N ILE A 462 -3.62 -31.78 -14.15
CA ILE A 462 -4.48 -32.66 -14.94
C ILE A 462 -5.29 -33.58 -14.01
N ILE A 463 -4.63 -34.17 -13.01
CA ILE A 463 -5.29 -35.05 -12.04
C ILE A 463 -6.28 -34.26 -11.19
N SER A 464 -5.89 -33.09 -10.68
CA SER A 464 -6.73 -32.22 -9.87
C SER A 464 -7.97 -31.76 -10.65
N GLN A 465 -7.81 -31.27 -11.88
CA GLN A 465 -8.91 -30.82 -12.73
C GLN A 465 -9.88 -31.95 -13.07
N LYS A 466 -9.38 -33.16 -13.38
CA LYS A 466 -10.23 -34.34 -13.55
C LYS A 466 -11.05 -34.68 -12.31
N GLN A 467 -10.44 -34.60 -11.13
CA GLN A 467 -11.13 -34.84 -9.85
C GLN A 467 -12.15 -33.74 -9.54
N SER A 468 -11.81 -32.49 -9.81
CA SER A 468 -12.67 -31.31 -9.67
C SER A 468 -13.90 -31.43 -10.55
N ASP A 469 -13.71 -31.66 -11.85
CA ASP A 469 -14.80 -31.82 -12.81
C ASP A 469 -15.70 -33.00 -12.41
N ALA A 470 -15.13 -34.15 -12.05
CA ALA A 470 -15.89 -35.31 -11.59
C ALA A 470 -16.70 -35.03 -10.31
N THR A 471 -16.14 -34.27 -9.36
CA THR A 471 -16.82 -33.88 -8.12
C THR A 471 -17.95 -32.90 -8.37
N LEU A 472 -17.76 -31.98 -9.32
CA LEU A 472 -18.73 -30.96 -9.71
C LEU A 472 -19.77 -31.49 -10.71
N GLY A 473 -19.61 -32.71 -11.22
CA GLY A 473 -20.56 -33.35 -12.14
C GLY A 473 -20.36 -32.99 -13.61
N TYR A 474 -19.15 -32.54 -13.97
CA TYR A 474 -18.79 -32.12 -15.32
C TYR A 474 -17.80 -33.07 -15.99
N GLU A 475 -17.82 -33.06 -17.32
CA GLU A 475 -16.74 -33.50 -18.19
C GLU A 475 -16.26 -32.31 -19.05
N ARG A 476 -15.13 -32.46 -19.75
CA ARG A 476 -14.63 -31.42 -20.66
C ARG A 476 -14.71 -31.84 -22.11
N ILE A 477 -15.18 -30.91 -22.94
CA ILE A 477 -15.20 -31.04 -24.39
C ILE A 477 -14.42 -29.92 -25.06
N VAL A 478 -13.82 -30.22 -26.21
CA VAL A 478 -13.25 -29.26 -27.14
C VAL A 478 -14.13 -29.12 -28.37
N ASP A 479 -14.44 -27.88 -28.75
CA ASP A 479 -14.98 -27.56 -30.07
C ASP A 479 -13.83 -27.61 -31.09
N THR A 480 -13.86 -28.59 -31.98
CA THR A 480 -12.80 -28.79 -32.98
C THR A 480 -12.78 -27.71 -34.07
N GLU A 481 -13.82 -26.87 -34.18
CA GLU A 481 -13.84 -25.75 -35.12
C GLU A 481 -13.18 -24.50 -34.54
N THR A 482 -13.41 -24.20 -33.26
CA THR A 482 -12.87 -23.00 -32.60
C THR A 482 -11.62 -23.25 -31.76
N GLY A 483 -11.40 -24.50 -31.34
CA GLY A 483 -10.39 -24.88 -30.34
C GLY A 483 -10.81 -24.63 -28.89
N SER A 484 -11.99 -24.05 -28.67
CA SER A 484 -12.51 -23.71 -27.34
C SER A 484 -12.78 -24.95 -26.49
N ILE A 485 -12.44 -24.88 -25.20
CA ILE A 485 -12.72 -25.94 -24.23
C ILE A 485 -13.86 -25.49 -23.32
N TYR A 486 -14.81 -26.39 -23.08
CA TYR A 486 -15.96 -26.17 -22.22
C TYR A 486 -16.06 -27.26 -21.16
N LYS A 487 -16.47 -26.87 -19.95
CA LYS A 487 -17.04 -27.81 -18.97
C LYS A 487 -18.49 -28.08 -19.39
N ILE A 488 -18.92 -29.33 -19.40
CA ILE A 488 -20.29 -29.72 -19.78
C ILE A 488 -20.83 -30.77 -18.82
N ASP A 489 -22.14 -30.77 -18.55
CA ASP A 489 -22.76 -31.77 -17.67
C ASP A 489 -22.42 -33.20 -18.12
N ASN A 490 -22.08 -34.07 -17.15
CA ASN A 490 -21.67 -35.45 -17.40
C ASN A 490 -22.65 -36.24 -18.27
N GLY A 491 -22.09 -37.09 -19.13
CA GLY A 491 -22.84 -38.00 -20.01
C GLY A 491 -23.14 -37.43 -21.39
N PHE A 492 -22.69 -36.20 -21.69
CA PHE A 492 -22.77 -35.63 -23.02
C PHE A 492 -21.98 -36.45 -24.04
N THR A 493 -20.72 -36.80 -23.72
CA THR A 493 -19.85 -37.56 -24.63
C THR A 493 -20.27 -39.01 -24.81
N ASP A 494 -21.11 -39.55 -23.92
CA ASP A 494 -21.67 -40.90 -24.05
C ASP A 494 -22.72 -40.99 -25.18
N TRP A 495 -23.50 -39.92 -25.41
CA TRP A 495 -24.53 -39.90 -26.45
C TRP A 495 -24.10 -39.16 -27.71
N TYR A 496 -23.30 -38.09 -27.56
CA TYR A 496 -22.87 -37.27 -28.68
C TYR A 496 -21.74 -37.96 -29.45
N THR A 497 -22.03 -38.32 -30.69
CA THR A 497 -21.07 -39.01 -31.59
C THR A 497 -20.65 -38.15 -32.79
N GLY A 498 -21.01 -36.86 -32.78
CA GLY A 498 -20.66 -35.93 -33.84
C GLY A 498 -19.16 -35.58 -33.85
N PRO A 499 -18.65 -35.04 -34.97
CA PRO A 499 -17.22 -34.75 -35.09
C PRO A 499 -16.80 -33.43 -34.44
N ARG A 500 -17.74 -32.52 -34.15
CA ARG A 500 -17.45 -31.13 -33.72
C ARG A 500 -16.98 -31.08 -32.26
N TYR A 501 -17.76 -31.63 -31.34
CA TYR A 501 -17.44 -31.66 -29.91
C TYR A 501 -16.80 -32.99 -29.52
N LYS A 502 -15.61 -32.96 -28.97
CA LYS A 502 -14.88 -34.17 -28.55
C LYS A 502 -14.45 -34.06 -27.12
N ALA A 503 -14.32 -35.19 -26.43
CA ALA A 503 -13.63 -35.23 -25.15
C ALA A 503 -12.21 -34.66 -25.31
N VAL A 504 -11.78 -33.85 -24.35
CA VAL A 504 -10.44 -33.29 -24.32
C VAL A 504 -9.38 -34.38 -24.08
N THR A 505 -8.15 -34.14 -24.54
CA THR A 505 -7.00 -34.95 -24.15
C THR A 505 -6.52 -34.60 -22.74
N ASP A 506 -5.65 -35.42 -22.16
CA ASP A 506 -5.08 -35.16 -20.83
C ASP A 506 -4.39 -33.79 -20.75
N ASP A 507 -3.59 -33.43 -21.74
CA ASP A 507 -2.85 -32.15 -21.75
C ASP A 507 -3.79 -30.93 -21.76
N GLN A 508 -4.94 -31.07 -22.43
CA GLN A 508 -5.95 -30.02 -22.55
C GLN A 508 -6.70 -29.72 -21.25
N TYR A 509 -6.55 -30.54 -20.19
CA TYR A 509 -7.08 -30.18 -18.86
C TYR A 509 -6.35 -28.97 -18.25
N THR A 510 -5.17 -28.61 -18.76
CA THR A 510 -4.43 -27.43 -18.28
C THR A 510 -4.70 -26.15 -19.07
N ASP A 511 -5.50 -26.26 -20.14
CA ASP A 511 -5.88 -25.15 -20.99
C ASP A 511 -7.06 -24.38 -20.37
N GLU A 512 -7.24 -23.14 -20.83
CA GLU A 512 -8.33 -22.26 -20.41
C GLU A 512 -9.68 -22.85 -20.79
N VAL A 513 -10.62 -22.82 -19.85
CA VAL A 513 -12.02 -23.18 -20.07
C VAL A 513 -12.79 -21.90 -20.39
N GLU A 514 -13.59 -21.92 -21.46
CA GLU A 514 -14.32 -20.73 -21.91
C GLU A 514 -15.63 -20.52 -21.11
N ALA A 515 -16.38 -21.60 -20.91
CA ALA A 515 -17.68 -21.57 -20.24
C ALA A 515 -18.08 -22.95 -19.70
N VAL A 516 -19.11 -22.94 -18.86
CA VAL A 516 -19.87 -24.14 -18.47
C VAL A 516 -21.10 -24.25 -19.36
N ILE A 517 -21.36 -25.43 -19.88
CA ILE A 517 -22.50 -25.74 -20.74
C ILE A 517 -23.42 -26.70 -20.01
N HIS A 518 -24.68 -26.33 -19.88
CA HIS A 518 -25.74 -27.22 -19.44
C HIS A 518 -26.57 -27.68 -20.64
N TRP A 519 -26.84 -28.98 -20.73
CA TRP A 519 -27.60 -29.57 -21.83
C TRP A 519 -28.84 -30.31 -21.29
N LYS A 520 -29.91 -30.36 -22.10
CA LYS A 520 -31.20 -30.94 -21.71
C LYS A 520 -31.48 -32.29 -22.36
#